data_AF-A0A3B9KB70-F1
#
_entry.id   AF-A0A3B9KB70-F1
#
_cell.length_a   1.000
_cell.length_b   1.000
_cell.length_c   1.000
_cell.angle_alpha   90.00
_cell.angle_beta   90.00
_cell.angle_gamma   90.00
#
_symmetry.space_group_name_H-M   'P 1'
#
loop_
_entity.id
_entity.type
_entity.pdbx_description
1 polymer ?
#
loop_
_entity_poly.entity_id
_entity_poly.type
_entity_poly.pdbx_seq_one_letter_code
_entity_poly.pdbx_strand_id
1 'polypeptide(L)'
;MQLSTQSLDLTPANCVYSASGTVAITNNGGGTLGWNVADPVYGSGQPTGWLTVAPAGQGSGDATLTFSADGTGSQLQFGQTYTATVTITPSVGDPQTITVSFAIICLR
;
A
#
# COMPACT_ATOMS: atom_id res chain seq x y z
N MET A 1 9.48 11.06 10.61
CA MET A 1 8.29 10.24 10.33
C MET A 1 8.62 8.79 10.66
N GLN A 2 7.72 8.07 11.31
CA GLN A 2 7.82 6.62 11.50
C GLN A 2 6.58 5.96 10.90
N LEU A 3 6.78 4.87 10.14
CA LEU A 3 5.70 3.99 9.71
C LEU A 3 5.55 2.80 10.67
N SER A 4 4.33 2.31 10.87
CA SER A 4 4.10 1.10 11.67
C SER A 4 4.68 -0.17 11.01
N THR A 5 4.82 -0.18 9.68
CA THR A 5 5.46 -1.24 8.89
C THR A 5 5.92 -0.69 7.54
N GLN A 6 6.86 -1.40 6.91
CA GLN A 6 7.31 -1.16 5.52
C GLN A 6 6.91 -2.31 4.57
N SER A 7 6.19 -3.31 5.08
CA SER A 7 5.66 -4.43 4.29
C SER A 7 4.21 -4.68 4.68
N LEU A 8 3.37 -4.94 3.68
CA LEU A 8 1.98 -5.31 3.86
C LEU A 8 1.64 -6.51 2.97
N ASP A 9 1.27 -7.61 3.62
CA ASP A 9 0.77 -8.79 2.93
C ASP A 9 -0.77 -8.78 2.94
N LEU A 10 -1.35 -8.74 1.75
CA LEU A 10 -2.78 -8.75 1.50
C LEU A 10 -3.16 -10.13 0.96
N THR A 11 -3.70 -10.97 1.85
CA THR A 11 -4.17 -12.31 1.50
C THR A 11 -5.67 -12.40 1.76
N PRO A 12 -6.52 -12.26 0.73
CA PRO A 12 -7.95 -12.43 0.86
C PRO A 12 -8.32 -13.88 1.16
N ALA A 13 -9.57 -14.12 1.55
CA ALA A 13 -10.11 -15.47 1.69
C ALA A 13 -10.09 -16.23 0.35
N ASN A 14 -10.24 -17.56 0.41
CA ASN A 14 -10.25 -18.41 -0.79
C ASN A 14 -11.31 -17.92 -1.80
N CYS A 15 -10.87 -17.72 -3.04
CA CYS A 15 -11.67 -17.20 -4.15
C CYS A 15 -12.29 -15.80 -3.91
N VAL A 16 -11.70 -15.00 -3.03
CA VAL A 16 -11.97 -13.56 -2.86
C VAL A 16 -10.83 -12.77 -3.49
N TYR A 17 -11.16 -11.62 -4.07
CA TYR A 17 -10.22 -10.79 -4.86
C TYR A 17 -10.02 -9.40 -4.28
N SER A 18 -10.49 -9.16 -3.07
CA SER A 18 -10.34 -7.87 -2.40
C SER A 18 -9.73 -8.09 -1.03
N ALA A 19 -8.70 -7.32 -0.70
CA ALA A 19 -8.06 -7.32 0.61
C ALA A 19 -7.64 -5.90 0.97
N SER A 20 -7.61 -5.59 2.26
CA SER A 20 -7.12 -4.28 2.72
C SER A 20 -6.28 -4.42 3.98
N GLY A 21 -5.43 -3.44 4.20
CA GLY A 21 -4.60 -3.33 5.39
C GLY A 21 -4.26 -1.88 5.66
N THR A 22 -3.69 -1.61 6.84
CA THR A 22 -3.40 -0.24 7.25
C THR A 22 -1.94 -0.07 7.67
N VAL A 23 -1.41 1.12 7.44
CA VAL A 23 -0.10 1.55 7.94
C VAL A 23 -0.28 2.90 8.63
N ALA A 24 0.16 2.97 9.88
CA ALA A 24 0.13 4.22 10.63
C ALA A 24 1.39 5.04 10.33
N ILE A 25 1.19 6.35 10.16
CA ILE A 25 2.23 7.38 10.16
C ILE A 25 2.22 8.01 11.54
N THR A 26 3.39 8.06 12.19
CA THR A 26 3.58 8.76 13.47
C THR A 26 4.65 9.85 13.34
N ASN A 27 4.33 11.03 13.84
CA ASN A 27 5.22 12.16 13.99
C ASN A 27 5.83 12.17 15.40
N ASN A 28 6.99 11.51 15.54
CA ASN A 28 7.74 11.52 16.79
C ASN A 28 8.54 12.83 17.03
N GLY A 29 8.46 13.80 16.12
CA GLY A 29 9.13 15.10 16.24
C GLY A 29 8.28 16.11 17.01
N GLY A 30 8.92 17.14 17.57
CA GLY A 30 8.22 18.22 18.28
C GLY A 30 7.58 19.30 17.38
N GLY A 31 7.78 19.23 16.07
CA GLY A 31 7.22 20.17 15.09
C GLY A 31 6.16 19.51 14.19
N THR A 32 5.56 20.28 13.27
CA THR A 32 4.59 19.74 12.31
C THR A 32 5.27 18.91 11.24
N LEU A 33 4.82 17.67 11.06
CA LEU A 33 5.19 16.81 9.93
C LEU A 33 4.20 17.01 8.79
N GLY A 34 4.68 17.36 7.59
CA GLY A 34 3.95 17.14 6.35
C GLY A 34 4.38 15.84 5.71
N TRP A 35 3.53 15.22 4.90
CA TRP A 35 3.87 14.04 4.11
C TRP A 35 3.08 14.00 2.80
N ASN A 36 3.62 13.33 1.79
CA ASN A 36 2.98 13.08 0.51
C ASN A 36 3.06 11.59 0.15
N VAL A 37 1.91 10.98 -0.14
CA VAL A 37 1.79 9.60 -0.61
C VAL A 37 1.79 9.59 -2.14
N ALA A 38 2.78 8.93 -2.74
CA ALA A 38 2.86 8.75 -4.19
C ALA A 38 1.89 7.68 -4.69
N ASP A 39 1.62 7.69 -6.00
CA ASP A 39 0.86 6.62 -6.65
C ASP A 39 1.61 5.28 -6.57
N PRO A 40 0.89 4.13 -6.52
CA PRO A 40 1.52 2.82 -6.54
C PRO A 40 2.37 2.57 -7.79
N VAL A 41 3.57 2.04 -7.58
CA VAL A 41 4.46 1.56 -8.65
C VAL A 41 4.42 0.03 -8.66
N TYR A 42 4.01 -0.54 -9.79
CA TYR A 42 3.77 -1.97 -9.92
C TYR A 42 5.03 -2.72 -10.36
N GLY A 43 5.14 -4.00 -9.95
CA GLY A 43 6.22 -4.88 -10.38
C GLY A 43 6.34 -4.97 -11.91
N SER A 44 7.56 -5.08 -12.41
CA SER A 44 7.83 -5.12 -13.86
C SER A 44 7.02 -6.23 -14.55
N GLY A 45 6.23 -5.85 -15.56
CA GLY A 45 5.40 -6.78 -16.33
C GLY A 45 4.14 -7.28 -15.62
N GLN A 46 3.86 -6.83 -14.39
CA GLN A 46 2.63 -7.15 -13.69
C GLN A 46 1.48 -6.21 -14.10
N PRO A 47 0.22 -6.65 -14.02
CA PRO A 47 -0.93 -5.78 -14.23
C PRO A 47 -0.96 -4.63 -13.22
N THR A 48 -1.44 -3.47 -13.66
CA THR A 48 -1.54 -2.23 -12.86
C THR A 48 -2.98 -1.95 -12.43
N GLY A 49 -3.16 -1.01 -11.51
CA GLY A 49 -4.47 -0.48 -11.12
C GLY A 49 -5.21 -1.29 -10.05
N TRP A 50 -4.61 -2.37 -9.53
CA TRP A 50 -5.22 -3.20 -8.50
C TRP A 50 -5.05 -2.63 -7.08
N LEU A 51 -4.13 -1.69 -6.86
CA LEU A 51 -3.88 -1.11 -5.54
C LEU A 51 -4.35 0.35 -5.49
N THR A 52 -5.03 0.71 -4.40
CA THR A 52 -5.34 2.09 -4.04
C THR A 52 -4.88 2.37 -2.61
N VAL A 53 -4.59 3.64 -2.31
CA VAL A 53 -4.17 4.09 -0.97
C VAL A 53 -4.98 5.32 -0.59
N ALA A 54 -5.48 5.36 0.65
CA ALA A 54 -6.23 6.50 1.17
C ALA A 54 -5.75 6.87 2.60
N PRO A 55 -5.54 8.16 2.91
CA PRO A 55 -5.51 9.30 1.99
C PRO A 55 -4.36 9.20 0.97
N ALA A 56 -4.60 9.69 -0.25
CA ALA A 56 -3.59 9.84 -1.30
C ALA A 56 -3.08 11.29 -1.35
N GLY A 57 -1.87 11.52 -1.85
CA GLY A 57 -1.28 12.84 -1.95
C GLY A 57 -0.87 13.42 -0.59
N GLN A 58 -1.07 14.73 -0.41
CA GLN A 58 -0.53 15.49 0.74
C GLN A 58 -1.37 15.33 2.01
N GLY A 59 -0.69 15.29 3.16
CA GLY A 59 -1.30 15.38 4.48
C GLY A 59 -0.30 15.83 5.55
N SER A 60 -0.72 15.81 6.81
CA SER A 60 0.09 16.30 7.93
C SER A 60 -0.21 15.60 9.25
N GLY A 61 0.79 15.57 10.14
CA GLY A 61 0.68 14.96 11.46
C GLY A 61 0.59 13.44 11.41
N ASP A 62 0.04 12.87 12.47
CA ASP A 62 -0.26 11.45 12.55
C ASP A 62 -1.42 11.09 11.62
N ALA A 63 -1.34 9.93 10.99
CA ALA A 63 -2.38 9.46 10.08
C ALA A 63 -2.40 7.93 9.99
N THR A 64 -3.52 7.41 9.52
CA THR A 64 -3.64 5.99 9.14
C THR A 64 -3.89 5.94 7.65
N LEU A 65 -2.97 5.29 6.93
CA LEU A 65 -3.13 4.97 5.52
C LEU A 65 -3.84 3.62 5.40
N THR A 66 -4.87 3.56 4.57
CA THR A 66 -5.56 2.33 4.18
C THR A 66 -5.14 1.95 2.78
N PHE A 67 -4.59 0.76 2.62
CA PHE A 67 -4.23 0.14 1.36
C PHE A 67 -5.32 -0.85 0.99
N SER A 68 -5.90 -0.71 -0.19
CA SER A 68 -6.97 -1.57 -0.68
C SER A 68 -6.57 -2.17 -2.01
N ALA A 69 -6.43 -3.50 -2.03
CA ALA A 69 -6.24 -4.29 -3.22
C ALA A 69 -7.58 -4.80 -3.74
N ASP A 70 -7.82 -4.64 -5.04
CA ASP A 70 -8.95 -5.18 -5.76
C ASP A 70 -8.49 -5.80 -7.08
N GLY A 71 -8.63 -7.12 -7.14
CA GLY A 71 -8.36 -7.93 -8.32
C GLY A 71 -9.55 -8.08 -9.27
N THR A 72 -10.73 -7.53 -8.92
CA THR A 72 -11.88 -7.56 -9.82
C THR A 72 -11.65 -6.62 -11.01
N GLY A 73 -11.87 -7.11 -12.23
CA GLY A 73 -11.67 -6.31 -13.45
C GLY A 73 -10.21 -6.08 -13.87
N SER A 74 -9.22 -6.59 -13.12
CA SER A 74 -7.82 -6.61 -13.52
C SER A 74 -7.43 -7.96 -14.14
N GLN A 75 -6.34 -8.00 -14.91
CA GLN A 75 -5.83 -9.24 -15.55
C GLN A 75 -5.18 -10.21 -14.55
N LEU A 76 -5.52 -10.11 -13.26
CA LEU A 76 -4.92 -10.92 -12.21
C LEU A 76 -5.48 -12.34 -12.24
N GLN A 77 -4.59 -13.30 -12.08
CA GLN A 77 -4.85 -14.74 -12.19
C GLN A 77 -4.68 -15.40 -10.82
N PHE A 78 -5.41 -16.49 -10.62
CA PHE A 78 -5.27 -17.31 -9.42
C PHE A 78 -3.89 -17.94 -9.29
N GLY A 79 -3.50 -18.20 -8.04
CA GLY A 79 -2.23 -18.83 -7.71
C GLY A 79 -1.03 -17.92 -7.93
N GLN A 80 -1.25 -16.62 -8.13
CA GLN A 80 -0.20 -15.63 -8.33
C GLN A 80 -0.15 -14.60 -7.20
N THR A 81 1.03 -14.03 -7.04
CA THR A 81 1.31 -12.91 -6.14
C THR A 81 1.73 -11.71 -6.94
N TYR A 82 1.10 -10.57 -6.65
CA TYR A 82 1.36 -9.28 -7.27
C TYR A 82 2.04 -8.35 -6.27
N THR A 83 2.94 -7.51 -6.75
CA THR A 83 3.69 -6.58 -5.93
C THR A 83 3.56 -5.16 -6.43
N ALA A 84 3.39 -4.24 -5.49
CA ALA A 84 3.46 -2.82 -5.74
C ALA A 84 4.22 -2.13 -4.61
N THR A 85 4.86 -1.02 -4.91
CA THR A 85 5.49 -0.16 -3.91
C THR A 85 4.78 1.18 -3.84
N VAL A 86 4.70 1.74 -2.65
CA VAL A 86 4.16 3.08 -2.40
C VAL A 86 5.16 3.85 -1.57
N THR A 87 5.63 4.97 -2.10
CA THR A 87 6.59 5.85 -1.41
C THR A 87 5.84 6.96 -0.67
N ILE A 88 6.11 7.11 0.62
CA ILE A 88 5.70 8.25 1.43
C ILE A 88 6.90 9.17 1.63
N THR A 89 6.79 10.39 1.14
CA THR A 89 7.81 11.43 1.28
C THR A 89 7.44 12.38 2.41
N PRO A 90 8.17 12.38 3.54
CA PRO A 90 7.95 13.37 4.59
C PRO A 90 8.52 14.74 4.19
N SER A 91 8.01 15.82 4.78
CA SER A 91 8.55 17.17 4.59
C SER A 91 9.97 17.33 5.16
N VAL A 92 10.38 16.44 6.07
CA VAL A 92 11.72 16.38 6.69
C VAL A 92 12.11 14.92 6.90
N GLY A 93 13.35 14.59 6.55
CA GLY A 93 13.89 13.23 6.60
C GLY A 93 13.77 12.50 5.26
N ASP A 94 14.14 11.22 5.25
CA ASP A 94 14.17 10.43 4.03
C ASP A 94 12.79 9.85 3.66
N PRO A 95 12.46 9.71 2.36
CA PRO A 95 11.30 8.97 1.91
C PRO A 95 11.31 7.52 2.41
N GLN A 96 10.14 7.01 2.80
CA GLN A 96 9.96 5.61 3.19
C GLN A 96 9.08 4.91 2.18
N THR A 97 9.38 3.63 1.91
CA THR A 97 8.64 2.84 0.92
C THR A 97 7.96 1.66 1.59
N ILE A 98 6.68 1.49 1.30
CA ILE A 98 5.91 0.31 1.68
C ILE A 98 5.86 -0.62 0.47
N THR A 99 6.26 -1.87 0.68
CA THR A 99 6.05 -2.94 -0.29
C THR A 99 4.73 -3.63 0.04
N VAL A 100 3.83 -3.72 -0.93
CA VAL A 100 2.55 -4.41 -0.83
C VAL A 100 2.62 -5.68 -1.67
N SER A 101 2.31 -6.81 -1.05
CA SER A 101 2.18 -8.12 -1.70
C SER A 101 0.72 -8.52 -1.67
N PHE A 102 0.13 -8.85 -2.83
CA PHE A 102 -1.27 -9.26 -2.95
C PHE A 102 -1.34 -10.63 -3.61
N ALA A 103 -1.74 -11.65 -2.83
CA ALA A 103 -1.81 -13.04 -3.29
C ALA A 103 -3.27 -13.42 -3.60
N ILE A 104 -3.54 -13.86 -4.82
CA ILE A 104 -4.89 -14.31 -5.21
C ILE A 104 -4.92 -15.83 -5.17
N ILE A 105 -5.63 -16.38 -4.19
CA ILE A 105 -5.77 -17.82 -4.00
C ILE A 105 -7.19 -18.27 -4.32
N CYS A 106 -7.31 -19.26 -5.20
CA CYS A 106 -8.54 -20.03 -5.39
C CYS A 106 -8.17 -21.49 -5.58
N LEU A 107 -8.15 -22.23 -4.47
CA LEU A 107 -7.92 -23.67 -4.47
C LEU A 107 -9.25 -24.35 -4.75
N ARG A 108 -9.22 -25.31 -5.70
CA ARG A 108 -10.35 -26.20 -6.00
C ARG A 108 -10.53 -27.27 -4.94
#